data_AF-A0A5J4PYG8-F1
#
_entry.id   AF-A0A5J4PYG8-F1
#
_cell.length_a   1.000
_cell.length_b   1.000
_cell.length_c   1.000
_cell.angle_alpha   90.00
_cell.angle_beta   90.00
_cell.angle_gamma   90.00
#
_symmetry.space_group_name_H-M   'P 1'
#
loop_
_entity.id
_entity.type
_entity.pdbx_description
1 polymer ?
#
loop_
_entity_poly.entity_id
_entity_poly.type
_entity_poly.pdbx_seq_one_letter_code
_entity_poly.pdbx_strand_id
1 'polypeptide(L)'
;EYLKTIAGSLSSKIYEADSEQRKYLHLAAVFACNFVNHLYALSADLLGKCNLPFELLLPLIDETARKIHELPPEYAQTGPAIRYDKNIMDKHLGMLADQPEVQKIYRILSENIHKNVY
;
A
#
# COMPACT_ATOMS: atom_id res chain seq x y z
N GLU A 1 6.73 -30.19 -17.08
CA GLU A 1 7.84 -30.01 -18.05
C GLU A 1 7.61 -28.91 -19.08
N TYR A 2 6.81 -29.07 -20.14
CA TYR A 2 6.73 -28.07 -21.24
C TYR A 2 6.43 -26.62 -20.78
N LEU A 3 5.42 -26.42 -19.93
CA LEU A 3 5.08 -25.09 -19.41
C LEU A 3 6.20 -24.49 -18.54
N LYS A 4 6.95 -25.32 -17.80
CA LYS A 4 8.10 -24.86 -17.02
C LYS A 4 9.23 -24.39 -17.93
N THR A 5 9.48 -25.09 -19.03
CA THR A 5 10.50 -24.69 -20.02
C THR A 5 10.18 -23.34 -20.63
N ILE A 6 8.93 -23.10 -21.03
CA ILE A 6 8.52 -21.80 -21.57
C ILE A 6 8.64 -20.72 -20.50
N ALA A 7 8.09 -20.94 -19.30
CA ALA A 7 8.17 -19.98 -18.21
C ALA A 7 9.63 -19.64 -17.86
N GLY A 8 10.54 -20.63 -17.90
CA GLY A 8 11.96 -20.46 -17.63
C GLY A 8 12.73 -19.68 -18.67
N SER A 9 12.23 -19.64 -19.92
CA SER A 9 12.77 -18.73 -20.94
C SER A 9 12.41 -17.27 -20.71
N LEU A 10 11.38 -16.98 -19.89
CA LEU A 10 10.88 -15.63 -19.61
C LEU A 10 11.30 -15.10 -18.23
N SER A 11 11.44 -15.99 -17.24
CA SER A 11 11.76 -15.65 -15.86
C SER A 11 12.67 -16.69 -15.23
N SER A 12 13.69 -16.25 -14.49
CA SER A 12 14.53 -17.11 -13.66
C SER A 12 13.83 -17.62 -12.40
N LYS A 13 12.66 -17.05 -12.06
CA LYS A 13 11.84 -17.44 -10.90
C LYS A 13 10.52 -18.04 -11.39
N ILE A 14 10.38 -19.35 -11.20
CA ILE A 14 9.18 -20.12 -11.54
C ILE A 14 8.72 -20.84 -10.27
N TYR A 15 7.43 -20.77 -9.98
CA TYR A 15 6.80 -21.45 -8.87
C TYR A 15 5.61 -22.26 -9.38
N GLU A 16 5.50 -23.51 -8.98
CA GLU A 16 4.27 -24.28 -9.19
C GLU A 16 3.27 -23.92 -8.10
N ALA A 17 2.02 -23.70 -8.51
CA ALA A 17 0.94 -23.37 -7.59
C ALA A 17 -0.36 -24.05 -8.02
N ASP A 18 -1.03 -24.72 -7.08
CA ASP A 18 -2.37 -25.25 -7.28
C ASP A 18 -3.43 -24.12 -7.35
N SER A 19 -4.68 -24.50 -7.59
CA SER A 19 -5.77 -23.53 -7.74
C SER A 19 -6.05 -22.73 -6.48
N GLU A 20 -5.88 -23.29 -5.29
CA GLU A 20 -6.10 -22.59 -4.03
C GLU A 20 -4.95 -21.61 -3.76
N GLN A 21 -3.70 -22.05 -3.95
CA GLN A 21 -2.51 -21.20 -3.85
C GLN A 21 -2.59 -20.01 -4.81
N ARG A 22 -3.06 -20.22 -6.05
CA ARG A 22 -3.26 -19.11 -7.02
C ARG A 22 -4.31 -18.10 -6.57
N LYS A 23 -5.39 -18.54 -5.89
CA LYS A 23 -6.40 -17.62 -5.35
C LYS A 23 -5.81 -16.72 -4.27
N TYR A 24 -5.07 -17.29 -3.33
CA TYR A 24 -4.40 -16.51 -2.28
C TYR A 24 -3.32 -15.59 -2.84
N LEU A 25 -2.54 -16.05 -3.82
CA LEU A 25 -1.56 -15.21 -4.51
C LEU A 25 -2.24 -14.01 -5.20
N HIS A 26 -3.36 -14.24 -5.88
CA HIS A 26 -4.13 -13.16 -6.50
C HIS A 26 -4.66 -12.17 -5.47
N LEU A 27 -5.24 -12.67 -4.37
CA LEU A 27 -5.71 -11.81 -3.29
C LEU A 27 -4.58 -10.95 -2.71
N ALA A 28 -3.42 -11.55 -2.42
CA ALA A 28 -2.25 -10.82 -1.96
C ALA A 28 -1.78 -9.75 -2.96
N ALA A 29 -1.81 -10.06 -4.26
CA ALA A 29 -1.50 -9.10 -5.31
C ALA A 29 -2.50 -7.93 -5.39
N VAL A 30 -3.79 -8.17 -5.10
CA VAL A 30 -4.78 -7.09 -5.00
C VAL A 30 -4.42 -6.10 -3.90
N PHE A 31 -3.99 -6.59 -2.72
CA PHE A 31 -3.49 -5.72 -1.65
C PHE A 31 -2.22 -4.97 -2.04
N ALA A 32 -1.23 -5.68 -2.59
CA ALA A 32 0.08 -5.11 -2.89
C ALA A 32 0.08 -4.13 -4.08
N CYS A 33 -0.83 -4.31 -5.04
CA CYS A 33 -0.83 -3.55 -6.29
C CYS A 33 -2.10 -2.71 -6.46
N ASN A 34 -3.28 -3.33 -6.44
CA ASN A 34 -4.52 -2.64 -6.79
C ASN A 34 -4.94 -1.62 -5.73
N PHE A 35 -4.92 -2.02 -4.46
CA PHE A 35 -5.25 -1.12 -3.36
C PHE A 35 -4.21 -0.01 -3.21
N VAL A 36 -2.92 -0.35 -3.34
CA VAL A 36 -1.83 0.64 -3.31
C VAL A 36 -2.00 1.68 -4.42
N ASN A 37 -2.33 1.28 -5.65
CA ASN A 37 -2.63 2.23 -6.72
C ASN A 37 -3.85 3.12 -6.41
N HIS A 38 -4.89 2.57 -5.77
CA HIS A 38 -6.01 3.39 -5.31
C HIS A 38 -5.58 4.42 -4.25
N LEU A 39 -4.66 4.08 -3.35
CA LEU A 39 -4.10 5.05 -2.39
C LEU A 39 -3.31 6.16 -3.10
N TYR A 40 -2.63 5.86 -4.21
CA TYR A 40 -2.00 6.89 -5.05
C TYR A 40 -3.04 7.83 -5.66
N ALA A 41 -4.15 7.31 -6.17
CA ALA A 41 -5.24 8.13 -6.71
C ALA A 41 -5.84 9.06 -5.65
N LEU A 42 -6.15 8.55 -4.45
CA LEU A 42 -6.63 9.37 -3.33
C LEU A 42 -5.62 10.45 -2.92
N SER A 43 -4.33 10.14 -3.00
CA SER A 43 -3.26 11.11 -2.70
C SER A 43 -3.15 12.19 -3.78
N ALA A 44 -3.34 11.83 -5.06
CA ALA A 44 -3.39 12.77 -6.17
C ALA A 44 -4.58 13.74 -6.02
N ASP A 45 -5.77 13.24 -5.68
CA ASP A 45 -6.95 14.06 -5.43
C ASP A 45 -6.73 15.04 -4.28
N LEU A 46 -6.10 14.60 -3.19
CA LEU A 46 -5.77 15.46 -2.05
C LEU A 46 -4.78 16.58 -2.42
N LEU A 47 -3.73 16.27 -3.19
CA LEU A 47 -2.79 17.30 -3.66
C LEU A 47 -3.46 18.27 -4.63
N GLY A 48 -4.35 17.77 -5.49
CA GLY A 48 -5.14 18.58 -6.42
C GLY A 48 -5.96 19.66 -5.71
N LYS A 49 -6.54 19.36 -4.53
CA LYS A 49 -7.27 20.36 -3.72
C LYS A 49 -6.41 21.55 -3.26
N CYS A 50 -5.10 21.35 -3.20
CA CYS A 50 -4.13 22.38 -2.81
C CYS A 50 -3.29 22.89 -4.00
N ASN A 51 -3.68 22.57 -5.24
CA ASN A 51 -2.95 22.91 -6.47
C ASN A 51 -1.49 22.42 -6.48
N LEU A 52 -1.23 21.26 -5.89
CA LEU A 52 0.09 20.63 -5.89
C LEU A 52 0.15 19.48 -6.91
N PRO A 53 1.25 19.34 -7.66
CA PRO A 53 1.43 18.25 -8.62
C PRO A 53 1.68 16.91 -7.92
N PHE A 54 1.14 15.81 -8.49
CA PHE A 54 1.27 14.46 -7.93
C PHE A 54 2.74 13.97 -7.93
N GLU A 55 3.54 14.48 -8.86
CA GLU A 55 4.96 14.16 -9.04
C GLU A 55 5.79 14.40 -7.78
N LEU A 56 5.33 15.26 -6.87
CA LEU A 56 5.94 15.48 -5.56
C LEU A 56 5.96 14.23 -4.68
N LEU A 57 5.04 13.28 -4.91
CA LEU A 57 4.99 12.03 -4.15
C LEU A 57 5.82 10.90 -4.75
N LEU A 58 6.24 11.00 -6.02
CA LEU A 58 6.98 9.92 -6.69
C LEU A 58 8.24 9.50 -5.90
N PRO A 59 9.09 10.42 -5.40
CA PRO A 59 10.27 10.01 -4.62
C PRO A 59 9.91 9.28 -3.31
N LEU A 60 8.79 9.63 -2.68
CA LEU A 60 8.31 8.98 -1.46
C LEU A 60 7.77 7.59 -1.76
N ILE A 61 7.01 7.46 -2.86
CA ILE A 61 6.45 6.20 -3.34
C ILE A 61 7.58 5.22 -3.68
N ASP A 62 8.58 5.69 -4.44
CA ASP A 62 9.74 4.88 -4.84
C ASP A 62 10.52 4.41 -3.62
N GLU A 63 10.75 5.30 -2.63
CA GLU A 63 11.44 4.94 -1.40
C GLU A 63 10.64 3.92 -0.57
N THR A 64 9.32 4.07 -0.45
CA THR A 64 8.46 3.10 0.24
C THR A 64 8.51 1.74 -0.44
N ALA A 65 8.44 1.69 -1.78
CA ALA A 65 8.55 0.44 -2.52
C ALA A 65 9.93 -0.18 -2.38
N ARG A 66 11.01 0.63 -2.51
CA ARG A 66 12.40 0.15 -2.38
C ARG A 66 12.67 -0.48 -1.01
N LYS A 67 12.18 0.12 0.09
CA LYS A 67 12.43 -0.39 1.45
C LYS A 67 11.99 -1.83 1.66
N ILE A 68 10.89 -2.27 1.06
CA ILE A 68 10.40 -3.65 1.26
C ILE A 68 11.28 -4.72 0.59
N HIS A 69 12.22 -4.32 -0.28
CA HIS A 69 13.22 -5.22 -0.82
C HIS A 69 14.38 -5.47 0.18
N GLU A 70 14.56 -4.58 1.15
CA GLU A 70 15.66 -4.61 2.12
C GLU A 70 15.19 -4.96 3.53
N LEU A 71 13.95 -4.62 3.87
CA LEU A 71 13.34 -4.80 5.18
C LEU A 71 11.98 -5.49 5.06
N PRO A 72 11.64 -6.39 6.01
CA PRO A 72 10.27 -6.85 6.15
C PRO A 72 9.28 -5.68 6.29
N PRO A 73 8.05 -5.77 5.73
CA PRO A 73 7.08 -4.67 5.74
C PRO A 73 6.77 -4.12 7.15
N GLU A 74 6.76 -4.98 8.17
CA GLU A 74 6.57 -4.62 9.58
C GLU A 74 7.62 -3.61 10.08
N TYR A 75 8.88 -3.77 9.69
CA TYR A 75 9.98 -2.87 10.09
C TYR A 75 10.09 -1.64 9.19
N ALA A 76 9.56 -1.70 7.96
CA ALA A 76 9.49 -0.55 7.07
C ALA A 76 8.37 0.45 7.47
N GLN A 77 7.42 0.03 8.30
CA GLN A 77 6.27 0.84 8.70
C GLN A 77 6.69 2.06 9.54
N THR A 78 6.21 3.24 9.14
CA THR A 78 6.44 4.50 9.86
C THR A 78 5.16 5.34 9.94
N GLY A 79 5.26 6.59 10.37
CA GLY A 79 4.14 7.54 10.40
C GLY A 79 3.43 7.66 11.75
N PRO A 80 2.34 8.44 11.83
CA PRO A 80 1.63 8.71 13.09
C PRO A 80 0.85 7.50 13.60
N ALA A 81 0.36 6.62 12.72
CA ALA A 81 -0.48 5.48 13.11
C ALA A 81 0.27 4.45 13.97
N ILE A 82 1.50 4.09 13.60
CA ILE A 82 2.32 3.14 14.39
C ILE A 82 2.64 3.68 15.80
N ARG A 83 2.82 5.00 15.95
CA ARG A 83 3.03 5.67 17.25
C ARG A 83 1.72 6.06 17.95
N TYR A 84 0.58 5.77 17.34
CA TYR A 84 -0.74 6.18 17.79
C TYR A 84 -0.86 7.67 18.17
N ASP A 85 -0.28 8.52 17.32
CA ASP A 85 -0.31 9.98 17.50
C ASP A 85 -1.70 10.53 17.16
N LYS A 86 -2.63 10.42 18.12
CA LYS A 86 -4.03 10.85 17.98
C LYS A 86 -4.14 12.32 17.59
N ASN A 87 -3.25 13.18 18.09
CA ASN A 87 -3.29 14.61 17.78
C ASN A 87 -3.08 14.87 16.29
N ILE A 88 -2.17 14.15 15.64
CA ILE A 88 -1.96 14.25 14.19
C ILE A 88 -3.07 13.52 13.43
N MET A 89 -3.47 12.33 13.88
CA MET A 89 -4.53 11.54 13.23
C MET A 89 -5.88 12.28 13.20
N ASP A 90 -6.28 12.92 14.30
CA ASP A 90 -7.52 13.69 14.39
C ASP A 90 -7.50 14.92 13.48
N LYS A 91 -6.34 15.57 13.33
CA LYS A 91 -6.15 16.66 12.36
C LYS A 91 -6.34 16.17 10.93
N HIS A 92 -5.74 15.04 10.56
CA HIS A 92 -5.94 14.45 9.23
C HIS A 92 -7.40 14.06 9.00
N LEU A 93 -8.08 13.48 10.00
CA LEU A 93 -9.51 13.19 9.90
C LEU A 93 -10.33 14.46 9.67
N GLY A 94 -10.00 15.57 10.34
CA GLY A 94 -10.60 16.88 10.11
C GLY A 94 -10.38 17.42 8.69
N MET A 95 -9.17 17.23 8.13
CA MET A 95 -8.87 17.60 6.74
C MET A 95 -9.68 16.79 5.72
N LEU A 96 -10.13 15.59 6.09
CA LEU A 96 -10.94 14.68 5.26
C LEU A 96 -12.45 14.80 5.52
N ALA A 97 -12.90 15.81 6.26
CA ALA A 97 -14.31 15.93 6.68
C ALA A 97 -15.29 16.05 5.49
N ASP A 98 -14.84 16.56 4.35
CA ASP A 98 -15.64 16.68 3.13
C ASP A 98 -15.67 15.39 2.27
N GLN A 99 -14.95 14.34 2.69
CA GLN A 99 -14.84 13.06 1.98
C GLN A 99 -15.06 11.87 2.94
N PRO A 100 -16.31 11.57 3.33
CA PRO A 100 -16.61 10.57 4.37
C PRO A 100 -16.02 9.17 4.09
N GLU A 101 -16.04 8.72 2.83
CA GLU A 101 -15.50 7.40 2.47
C GLU A 101 -13.97 7.38 2.55
N VAL A 102 -13.28 8.45 2.14
CA VAL A 102 -11.81 8.56 2.27
C VAL A 102 -11.42 8.65 3.75
N GLN A 103 -12.19 9.39 4.54
CA GLN A 103 -12.01 9.48 5.99
C GLN A 103 -12.15 8.09 6.65
N LYS A 104 -13.12 7.28 6.20
CA LYS A 104 -13.31 5.90 6.67
C LYS A 104 -12.13 5.01 6.30
N ILE A 105 -11.63 5.08 5.07
CA ILE A 105 -10.42 4.35 4.63
C ILE A 105 -9.23 4.72 5.52
N TYR A 106 -8.97 6.02 5.70
CA TYR A 106 -7.89 6.51 6.55
C TYR A 106 -7.96 5.94 7.97
N ARG A 107 -9.15 5.97 8.57
CA ARG A 107 -9.40 5.44 9.91
C ARG A 107 -9.11 3.94 9.99
N ILE A 108 -9.68 3.15 9.08
CA ILE A 108 -9.51 1.69 9.06
C ILE A 108 -8.04 1.33 8.93
N LEU A 109 -7.31 1.96 7.99
CA LEU A 109 -5.89 1.69 7.79
C LEU A 109 -5.06 2.08 9.02
N SER A 110 -5.29 3.28 9.59
CA SER A 110 -4.52 3.75 10.73
C SER A 110 -4.76 2.90 11.99
N GLU A 111 -6.02 2.51 12.25
CA GLU A 111 -6.36 1.61 13.35
C GLU A 111 -5.75 0.22 13.15
N ASN A 112 -5.74 -0.30 11.91
CA ASN A 112 -5.17 -1.60 11.61
C ASN A 112 -3.64 -1.60 11.77
N ILE A 113 -2.96 -0.54 11.31
CA ILE A 113 -1.51 -0.35 11.52
C ILE A 113 -1.17 -0.33 13.02
N HIS A 114 -1.94 0.40 13.84
CA HIS A 114 -1.68 0.46 15.27
C HIS A 114 -1.95 -0.86 16.00
N LYS A 115 -3.02 -1.58 15.63
CA LYS A 115 -3.37 -2.87 16.25
C LYS A 115 -2.37 -3.97 15.91
N ASN A 116 -1.76 -3.91 14.72
CA ASN A 116 -0.80 -4.89 14.23
C ASN A 116 0.64 -4.37 14.35
N VAL A 117 0.96 -3.61 15.40
CA VAL A 117 2.35 -3.36 15.77
C VAL A 117 2.94 -4.72 16.19
N TYR A 118 3.73 -5.32 15.31
CA TYR A 118 4.45 -6.57 15.55
C TYR A 118 5.50 -6.42 16.66
#